data_AF-A0A564Q0S4-F1
#
_entry.id   AF-A0A564Q0S4-F1
#
_cell.length_a   1.000
_cell.length_b   1.000
_cell.length_c   1.000
_cell.angle_alpha   90.00
_cell.angle_beta   90.00
_cell.angle_gamma   90.00
#
_symmetry.space_group_name_H-M   'P 1'
#
loop_
_entity.id
_entity.type
_entity.pdbx_description
1 polymer ?
#
loop_
_entity_poly.entity_id
_entity_poly.type
_entity_poly.pdbx_seq_one_letter_code
_entity_poly.pdbx_strand_id
1 'polypeptide(L)'
;MISVDRALKGDRLMRAATGVSVSEFDELTPKFGQKLEYEKWNRYEQGVKQSDRERKPGGGRKGNLRTALEKLFFILLYFKCYPTFDLLGLLFDLNRSNACRKRLSCG
;
A
#
# COMPACT_ATOMS: atom_id res chain seq x y z
N MET A 1 4.73 0.72 14.45
CA MET A 1 4.39 -0.14 13.30
C MET A 1 2.90 -0.45 13.40
N ILE A 2 2.09 -0.09 12.40
CA ILE A 2 0.69 -0.51 12.39
C ILE A 2 0.70 -2.03 12.16
N SER A 3 0.40 -2.80 13.20
CA SER A 3 0.19 -4.24 13.05
C SER A 3 -1.13 -4.43 12.34
N VAL A 4 -1.13 -5.01 11.13
CA VAL A 4 -2.39 -5.35 10.43
C VAL A 4 -3.29 -6.20 11.33
N ASP A 5 -2.68 -7.03 12.17
CA ASP A 5 -3.33 -7.84 13.22
C ASP A 5 -4.18 -7.01 14.19
N ARG A 6 -3.84 -5.73 14.44
CA ARG A 6 -4.66 -4.86 15.30
C ARG A 6 -5.91 -4.36 14.58
N ALA A 7 -5.82 -4.12 13.27
CA ALA A 7 -6.97 -3.69 12.48
C ALA A 7 -7.95 -4.85 12.26
N LEU A 8 -7.43 -6.07 12.09
CA LEU A 8 -8.23 -7.29 11.94
C LEU A 8 -9.01 -7.70 13.20
N LYS A 9 -8.67 -7.15 14.37
CA LYS A 9 -9.38 -7.44 15.63
C LYS A 9 -10.79 -6.85 15.70
N GLY A 10 -11.15 -5.92 14.82
CA GLY A 10 -12.50 -5.37 14.83
C GLY A 10 -12.81 -4.42 13.70
N ASP A 11 -14.04 -4.52 13.21
CA ASP A 11 -14.57 -3.75 12.09
C ASP A 11 -14.45 -2.24 12.27
N ARG A 12 -14.58 -1.72 13.49
CA ARG A 12 -14.43 -0.29 13.76
C ARG A 12 -13.04 0.22 13.36
N LEU A 13 -11.99 -0.49 13.78
CA LEU A 13 -10.61 -0.10 13.50
C LEU A 13 -10.27 -0.34 12.03
N MET A 14 -10.76 -1.45 11.46
CA MET A 14 -10.55 -1.76 10.05
C MET A 14 -11.18 -0.69 9.15
N ARG A 15 -12.46 -0.39 9.35
CA ARG A 15 -13.15 0.67 8.61
C ARG A 15 -12.50 2.03 8.82
N ALA A 16 -12.04 2.35 10.03
CA ALA A 16 -11.33 3.61 10.27
C ALA A 16 -10.01 3.71 9.49
N ALA A 17 -9.24 2.63 9.40
CA ALA A 17 -7.93 2.61 8.75
C ALA A 17 -8.00 2.47 7.23
N THR A 18 -8.86 1.61 6.70
CA THR A 18 -8.87 1.23 5.27
C THR A 18 -10.17 1.58 4.56
N GLY A 19 -11.26 1.82 5.30
CA GLY A 19 -12.59 2.11 4.73
C GLY A 19 -13.47 0.89 4.50
N VAL A 20 -12.94 -0.31 4.67
CA VAL A 20 -13.66 -1.59 4.47
C VAL A 20 -13.79 -2.37 5.79
N SER A 21 -14.73 -3.32 5.88
CA SER A 21 -14.82 -4.25 7.01
C SER A 21 -13.71 -5.30 6.98
N VAL A 22 -13.59 -6.06 8.07
CA VAL A 22 -12.70 -7.22 8.10
C VAL A 22 -13.16 -8.27 7.08
N SER A 23 -14.47 -8.53 6.97
CA SER A 23 -15.00 -9.50 6.00
C SER A 23 -14.73 -9.14 4.53
N GLU A 24 -14.93 -7.87 4.17
CA GLU A 24 -14.65 -7.37 2.81
C GLU A 24 -13.16 -7.46 2.49
N PHE A 25 -12.32 -7.18 3.48
CA PHE A 25 -10.87 -7.27 3.34
C PHE A 25 -10.40 -8.72 3.18
N ASP A 26 -10.94 -9.65 3.96
CA ASP A 26 -10.60 -11.08 3.89
C ASP A 26 -11.03 -11.67 2.55
N GLU A 27 -12.17 -11.24 1.99
CA GLU A 27 -12.62 -11.64 0.66
C GLU A 27 -11.73 -11.06 -0.46
N LEU A 28 -11.25 -9.83 -0.28
CA LEU A 28 -10.44 -9.13 -1.28
C LEU A 28 -8.98 -9.63 -1.31
N THR A 29 -8.44 -10.04 -0.16
CA THR A 29 -7.05 -10.50 -0.01
C THR A 29 -6.63 -11.60 -0.98
N PRO A 30 -7.35 -12.73 -1.12
CA PRO A 30 -6.96 -13.80 -2.04
C PRO A 30 -7.06 -13.35 -3.50
N LYS A 31 -8.12 -12.61 -3.87
CA LYS A 31 -8.30 -12.07 -5.24
C LYS A 31 -7.14 -11.13 -5.61
N PHE A 32 -6.76 -10.26 -4.68
CA PHE A 32 -5.61 -9.36 -4.83
C PHE A 32 -4.30 -10.14 -4.95
N GLY A 33 -4.08 -11.15 -4.12
CA GLY A 33 -2.88 -12.01 -4.17
C GLY A 33 -2.69 -12.67 -5.53
N GLN A 34 -3.75 -13.31 -6.04
CA GLN A 34 -3.75 -13.96 -7.36
C GLN A 34 -3.45 -12.96 -8.48
N LYS A 35 -4.13 -11.81 -8.47
CA LYS A 35 -3.91 -10.77 -9.48
C LYS A 35 -2.49 -10.21 -9.42
N LEU A 36 -1.94 -10.02 -8.21
CA LEU A 36 -0.57 -9.55 -8.02
C LEU A 36 0.46 -10.53 -8.59
N GLU A 37 0.24 -11.84 -8.45
CA GLU A 37 1.11 -12.87 -9.03
C GLU A 37 1.01 -12.92 -10.55
N TYR A 38 -0.21 -12.89 -11.07
CA TYR A 38 -0.48 -12.82 -12.51
C TYR A 38 0.22 -11.62 -13.16
N GLU A 39 0.08 -10.42 -12.59
CA GLU A 39 0.72 -9.20 -13.11
C GLU A 39 2.25 -9.25 -13.02
N LYS A 40 2.82 -9.87 -11.97
CA LYS A 40 4.28 -10.08 -11.89
C LYS A 40 4.78 -10.98 -13.01
N TRP A 41 4.04 -12.04 -13.32
CA TRP A 41 4.38 -12.99 -14.37
C TRP A 41 4.27 -12.34 -15.76
N ASN A 42 3.16 -11.66 -16.03
CA ASN A 42 2.98 -10.92 -17.30
C ASN A 42 4.09 -9.90 -17.54
N ARG A 43 4.45 -9.12 -16.52
CA ARG A 43 5.55 -8.15 -16.63
C ARG A 43 6.90 -8.82 -16.85
N TYR A 44 7.10 -10.01 -16.30
CA TYR A 44 8.32 -10.78 -16.58
C TYR A 44 8.34 -11.24 -18.04
N GLU A 45 7.27 -11.87 -18.55
CA GLU A 45 7.19 -12.31 -19.93
C GLU A 45 7.37 -11.16 -20.94
N GLN A 46 6.76 -10.01 -20.69
CA GLN A 46 6.92 -8.81 -21.51
C GLN A 46 8.37 -8.29 -21.48
N GLY A 47 9.00 -8.24 -20.30
CA GLY A 47 10.38 -7.77 -20.16
C GLY A 47 11.41 -8.72 -20.78
N VAL A 48 11.17 -10.03 -20.75
CA VAL A 48 11.99 -11.03 -21.46
C VAL A 48 11.87 -10.84 -22.97
N LYS A 49 10.64 -10.63 -23.49
CA LYS A 49 10.41 -10.37 -24.92
C LYS A 49 11.11 -9.10 -25.42
N GLN A 50 11.31 -8.11 -24.55
CA GLN A 50 11.99 -6.85 -24.85
C GLN A 50 13.51 -6.88 -24.59
N SER A 51 14.09 -8.03 -24.20
CA SER A 51 15.49 -8.17 -23.77
C SER A 51 15.94 -7.25 -22.62
N ASP A 52 14.99 -6.63 -21.89
CA ASP A 52 15.28 -5.70 -20.80
C ASP A 52 15.35 -6.40 -19.43
N ARG A 53 15.05 -7.71 -19.38
CA ARG A 53 14.91 -8.44 -18.11
C ARG A 53 15.46 -9.87 -18.16
N GLU A 54 16.55 -10.09 -17.44
CA GLU A 54 17.19 -11.41 -17.32
C GLU A 54 16.80 -12.19 -16.05
N ARG A 55 16.35 -11.52 -14.98
CA ARG A 55 16.05 -12.16 -13.69
C ARG A 55 14.59 -12.62 -13.59
N LYS A 56 14.39 -13.85 -13.10
CA LYS A 56 13.06 -14.40 -12.76
C LYS A 56 12.30 -13.49 -11.78
N PRO A 57 10.95 -13.47 -11.84
CA PRO A 57 10.14 -12.70 -10.91
C PRO A 57 10.42 -13.17 -9.48
N GLY A 58 10.78 -12.23 -8.60
CA GLY A 58 11.18 -12.51 -7.22
C GLY A 58 12.69 -12.53 -6.94
N GLY A 59 13.54 -12.42 -7.97
CA GLY A 59 15.01 -12.35 -7.82
C GLY A 59 15.59 -11.01 -7.36
N GLY A 60 14.75 -10.05 -6.96
CA GLY A 60 15.18 -8.73 -6.48
C GLY A 60 15.23 -8.62 -4.96
N ARG A 61 15.64 -7.46 -4.43
CA ARG A 61 15.62 -7.16 -2.99
C ARG A 61 14.20 -7.34 -2.45
N LYS A 62 14.04 -8.22 -1.45
CA LYS A 62 12.75 -8.43 -0.78
C LYS A 62 12.31 -7.12 -0.13
N GLY A 63 11.16 -6.59 -0.56
CA GLY A 63 10.57 -5.40 0.04
C GLY A 63 10.11 -5.65 1.47
N ASN A 64 9.91 -4.58 2.24
CA ASN A 64 9.47 -4.66 3.64
C ASN A 64 8.04 -5.24 3.78
N LEU A 65 7.20 -5.10 2.75
CA LEU A 65 5.87 -5.73 2.68
C LEU A 65 6.02 -7.11 2.03
N ARG A 66 5.90 -8.15 2.85
CA ARG A 66 6.17 -9.53 2.43
C ARG A 66 4.91 -10.21 1.93
N THR A 67 3.77 -10.01 2.62
CA THR A 67 2.53 -10.71 2.32
C THR A 67 1.61 -9.89 1.39
N ALA A 68 0.70 -10.59 0.69
CA ALA A 68 -0.36 -9.93 -0.08
C ALA A 68 -1.28 -9.09 0.83
N LEU A 69 -1.54 -9.59 2.04
CA LEU A 69 -2.31 -8.94 3.10
C LEU A 69 -1.69 -7.59 3.50
N GLU A 70 -0.40 -7.55 3.81
CA GLU A 70 0.30 -6.31 4.17
C GLU A 70 0.27 -5.28 3.02
N LYS A 71 0.42 -5.75 1.78
CA LYS A 71 0.38 -4.89 0.58
C LYS A 71 -1.00 -4.31 0.35
N LEU A 72 -2.04 -5.13 0.45
CA LEU A 72 -3.42 -4.69 0.30
C LEU A 72 -3.80 -3.69 1.39
N PHE A 73 -3.46 -4.00 2.65
CA PHE A 73 -3.71 -3.10 3.77
C PHE A 73 -3.02 -1.75 3.57
N PHE A 74 -1.74 -1.76 3.16
CA PHE A 74 -1.00 -0.53 2.88
C PHE A 74 -1.63 0.28 1.75
N ILE A 75 -2.06 -0.36 0.66
CA ILE A 75 -2.71 0.32 -0.47
C ILE A 75 -4.03 0.96 -0.02
N LEU A 76 -4.88 0.25 0.71
CA LEU A 76 -6.17 0.78 1.17
C LEU A 76 -5.98 1.91 2.19
N LEU A 77 -5.04 1.74 3.13
CA LEU A 77 -4.63 2.80 4.05
C LEU A 77 -4.13 4.02 3.27
N TYR A 78 -3.30 3.80 2.25
CA TYR A 78 -2.80 4.86 1.40
C TYR A 78 -3.95 5.57 0.69
N PHE A 79 -4.87 4.87 0.02
CA PHE A 79 -6.04 5.48 -0.63
C PHE A 79 -6.91 6.27 0.36
N LYS A 80 -7.11 5.74 1.56
CA LYS A 80 -7.93 6.39 2.58
C LYS A 80 -7.25 7.60 3.23
N CYS A 81 -5.94 7.56 3.43
CA CYS A 81 -5.15 8.63 4.05
C CYS A 81 -4.53 9.59 3.03
N TYR A 82 -4.51 9.27 1.74
CA TYR A 82 -4.06 10.18 0.70
C TYR A 82 -4.76 11.55 0.72
N PRO A 83 -6.08 11.66 1.04
CA PRO A 83 -6.70 12.96 1.22
C PRO A 83 -6.03 13.84 2.29
N THR A 84 -5.20 13.32 3.20
CA THR A 84 -4.55 14.19 4.19
C THR A 84 -3.35 14.98 3.67
N PHE A 85 -2.59 14.58 2.66
CA PHE A 85 -1.44 15.40 2.23
C PHE A 85 -1.83 16.63 1.42
N ASP A 86 -2.71 16.46 0.44
CA ASP A 86 -3.20 17.60 -0.35
C ASP A 86 -4.16 18.48 0.47
N LEU A 87 -4.97 17.89 1.38
CA LEU A 87 -5.84 18.67 2.27
C LEU A 87 -5.05 19.37 3.40
N LEU A 88 -3.99 18.77 3.96
CA LEU A 88 -3.08 19.50 4.88
C LEU A 88 -2.33 20.60 4.13
N GLY A 89 -1.93 20.37 2.88
CA GLY A 89 -1.37 21.39 2.00
C GLY A 89 -2.34 22.56 1.81
N LEU A 90 -3.62 22.27 1.57
CA LEU A 90 -4.68 23.25 1.40
C LEU A 90 -5.06 23.99 2.71
N LEU A 91 -5.15 23.28 3.84
CA LEU A 91 -5.60 23.84 5.12
C LEU A 91 -4.50 24.62 5.85
N PHE A 92 -3.22 24.28 5.63
CA PHE A 92 -2.08 24.89 6.33
C PHE A 92 -1.07 25.57 5.40
N ASP A 93 -1.44 25.79 4.13
CA ASP A 93 -0.58 26.40 3.09
C ASP A 93 0.80 25.73 2.97
N LEU A 94 0.83 24.39 3.09
CA LEU A 94 2.05 23.60 3.05
C LEU A 94 2.30 23.09 1.63
N ASN A 95 3.38 23.57 1.01
CA ASN A 95 3.84 23.06 -0.29
C ASN A 95 4.12 21.55 -0.19
N ARG A 96 3.65 20.74 -1.16
CA ARG A 96 3.68 19.25 -1.13
C ARG A 96 5.06 18.66 -0.80
N SER A 97 6.12 19.36 -1.19
CA SER A 97 7.52 18.98 -0.94
C SER A 97 8.01 19.24 0.50
N ASN A 98 7.30 20.05 1.29
CA ASN A 98 7.66 20.40 2.67
C ASN A 98 6.92 19.57 3.73
N ALA A 99 5.73 19.03 3.42
CA ALA A 99 4.94 18.24 4.36
C ALA A 99 5.64 16.95 4.82
N CYS A 100 6.52 16.39 3.99
CA CYS A 100 7.31 15.19 4.32
C CYS A 100 8.69 15.52 4.94
N ARG A 101 9.13 16.80 4.88
CA ARG A 101 10.50 17.22 5.26
C ARG A 101 10.54 18.04 6.55
N LYS A 102 9.52 18.85 6.86
CA LYS A 102 9.51 19.68 8.06
C LYS A 102 8.97 18.89 9.25
N ARG A 103 9.90 18.38 10.07
CA ARG A 103 9.66 18.03 11.47
C ARG A 103 9.03 19.27 12.13
N LEU A 104 7.77 19.17 12.55
CA LEU A 104 7.07 20.22 13.30
C LEU A 104 7.90 20.60 14.53
N SER A 105 8.69 21.65 14.42
CA SER A 105 9.18 22.41 15.56
C SER A 105 8.10 23.41 15.89
N CYS A 106 7.20 23.04 16.81
CA CYS A 106 6.37 24.02 17.50
C CYS A 106 7.30 24.81 18.44
N GLY A 107 7.42 26.11 18.20
CA GLY A 107 7.86 27.10 19.17
C GLY A 107 6.65 27.81 19.75
#